data_AF-A0A1R4GCZ8-F1
#
_entry.id   AF-A0A1R4GCZ8-F1
#
_cell.length_a   1.000
_cell.length_b   1.000
_cell.length_c   1.000
_cell.angle_alpha   90.00
_cell.angle_beta   90.00
_cell.angle_gamma   90.00
#
_symmetry.space_group_name_H-M   'P 1'
#
loop_
_entity.id
_entity.type
_entity.pdbx_description
1 polymer ?
#
loop_
_entity_poly.entity_id
_entity_poly.type
_entity_poly.pdbx_seq_one_letter_code
_entity_poly.pdbx_strand_id
1 'polypeptide(L)'
;MENAQLDWTADGLIFADTQYDYFLADSLTRIPSPKTNFQEGLFGMRSSDGQPTIVGVYNQGQGEDQFEYVNETVVSTADSADHSEIEGAYFLVGRCDDRVAGVGQTSGEYLQGEYRSDDWFERTHMLAWLTGTDDGQEDVVSVKVGPVSGIAADDAPCVDNTLFYLAEFTDAGGGPDLALHAWNLDSGERQELPIRDESGLALNDQEALPYSQYGSSSIRNGNLEWMDGVGRVWQTSLESGVTTMLFQVEMEPLTRWTLVEFSESNLLVVRNDNDGEKLELITVDRNTGKELESIEIDDWVFDQMASNIVHLYSIAVPPGV
;
A
#
# COMPACT_ATOMS: atom_id res chain seq x y z
N MET A 1 12.47 11.35 5.06
CA MET A 1 11.84 10.03 4.96
C MET A 1 11.41 9.87 3.52
N GLU A 2 11.72 8.74 2.91
CA GLU A 2 11.23 8.28 1.60
C GLU A 2 9.96 7.44 1.83
N ASN A 3 9.02 7.50 0.89
CA ASN A 3 7.65 6.99 0.96
C ASN A 3 6.76 7.56 2.09
N ALA A 4 7.31 7.99 3.22
CA ALA A 4 6.70 8.87 4.25
C ALA A 4 5.17 8.76 4.41
N GLN A 5 4.68 7.54 4.60
CA GLN A 5 3.28 7.18 4.76
C GLN A 5 2.70 7.75 6.05
N LEU A 6 1.41 8.03 6.02
CA LEU A 6 0.62 8.58 7.12
C LEU A 6 -0.58 7.66 7.35
N ASP A 7 -1.01 7.51 8.61
CA ASP A 7 -2.27 6.81 8.92
C ASP A 7 -3.10 7.68 9.86
N TRP A 8 -4.41 7.73 9.62
CA TRP A 8 -5.35 8.45 10.47
C TRP A 8 -6.36 7.46 11.08
N THR A 9 -6.22 7.27 12.38
CA THR A 9 -7.07 6.38 13.16
C THR A 9 -8.16 7.13 13.92
N ALA A 10 -9.07 6.41 14.55
CA ALA A 10 -10.05 7.02 15.45
C ALA A 10 -9.41 7.77 16.63
N ASP A 11 -8.15 7.47 16.96
CA ASP A 11 -7.42 8.06 18.08
C ASP A 11 -6.57 9.28 17.67
N GLY A 12 -6.20 9.40 16.40
CA GLY A 12 -5.37 10.50 15.91
C GLY A 12 -4.60 10.19 14.63
N LEU A 13 -3.83 11.18 14.18
CA LEU A 13 -2.95 11.11 13.02
C LEU A 13 -1.57 10.58 13.44
N ILE A 14 -1.02 9.67 12.64
CA ILE A 14 0.27 9.03 12.85
C ILE A 14 1.19 9.31 11.68
N PHE A 15 2.45 9.62 12.00
CA PHE A 15 3.51 9.88 11.03
C PHE A 15 4.87 9.63 11.64
N ALA A 16 5.91 9.49 10.81
CA ALA A 16 7.26 9.16 11.27
C ALA A 16 8.34 9.98 10.56
N ASP A 17 9.46 10.20 11.26
CA ASP A 17 10.73 10.56 10.65
C ASP A 17 11.81 9.51 11.02
N THR A 18 13.07 9.75 10.63
CA THR A 18 14.15 8.76 10.83
C THR A 18 14.58 8.61 12.29
N GLN A 19 14.02 9.41 13.19
CA GLN A 19 14.42 9.49 14.59
C GLN A 19 13.24 9.26 15.55
N TYR A 20 12.01 9.55 15.11
CA TYR A 20 10.82 9.50 15.95
C TYR A 20 9.57 9.03 15.22
N ASP A 21 8.71 8.39 16.00
CA ASP A 21 7.31 8.22 15.70
C ASP A 21 6.49 9.32 16.37
N TYR A 22 5.47 9.78 15.66
CA TYR A 22 4.61 10.87 16.07
C TYR A 22 3.17 10.41 16.10
N PHE A 23 2.49 10.72 17.21
CA PHE A 23 1.07 10.53 17.37
C PHE A 23 0.43 11.87 17.70
N LEU A 24 -0.40 12.39 16.80
CA LEU A 24 -1.09 13.66 16.94
C LEU A 24 -2.58 13.42 17.21
N ALA A 25 -2.97 13.63 18.47
CA ALA A 25 -4.36 13.68 18.92
C ALA A 25 -4.65 15.10 19.45
N ASP A 26 -5.11 15.25 20.71
CA ASP A 26 -5.22 16.55 21.39
C ASP A 26 -3.86 17.24 21.59
N SER A 27 -2.78 16.46 21.60
CA SER A 27 -1.40 16.92 21.68
C SER A 27 -0.49 16.02 20.85
N LEU A 28 0.66 16.55 20.44
CA LEU A 28 1.70 15.79 19.76
C LEU A 28 2.51 14.97 20.78
N THR A 29 2.38 13.65 20.72
CA THR A 29 3.29 12.71 21.37
C THR A 29 4.42 12.36 20.42
N ARG A 30 5.64 12.31 20.94
CA ARG A 30 6.86 12.02 20.20
C ARG A 30 7.61 10.88 20.88
N ILE A 31 7.82 9.79 20.16
CA ILE A 31 8.40 8.54 20.66
C ILE A 31 9.75 8.35 19.96
N PRO A 32 10.88 8.31 20.69
CA PRO A 32 12.17 8.03 20.08
C PRO A 32 12.20 6.64 19.43
N SER A 33 12.51 6.58 18.13
CA SER A 33 12.48 5.36 17.31
C SER A 33 13.47 5.50 16.13
N PRO A 34 14.79 5.41 16.36
CA PRO A 34 15.80 5.64 15.33
C PRO A 34 15.77 4.51 14.29
N LYS A 35 15.64 4.87 13.01
CA LYS A 35 15.39 3.93 11.90
C LYS A 35 15.90 4.45 10.57
N THR A 36 15.85 3.60 9.54
CA THR A 36 16.28 3.97 8.19
C THR A 36 15.33 4.97 7.53
N ASN A 37 15.76 5.52 6.40
CA ASN A 37 15.04 6.58 5.72
C ASN A 37 14.01 6.09 4.71
N PHE A 38 13.80 4.79 4.55
CA PHE A 38 12.87 4.24 3.57
C PHE A 38 11.76 3.46 4.28
N GLN A 39 10.53 3.91 4.12
CA GLN A 39 9.35 3.33 4.75
C GLN A 39 8.56 2.49 3.74
N GLU A 40 8.30 1.23 4.06
CA GLU A 40 7.41 0.39 3.24
C GLU A 40 5.95 0.55 3.67
N GLY A 41 5.70 0.82 4.96
CA GLY A 41 4.36 1.16 5.45
C GLY A 41 4.34 1.72 6.86
N LEU A 42 3.21 2.29 7.23
CA LEU A 42 2.94 2.84 8.56
C LEU A 42 1.48 2.62 8.93
N PHE A 43 1.25 2.01 10.09
CA PHE A 43 -0.07 1.64 10.56
C PHE A 43 -0.29 2.11 11.98
N GLY A 44 -1.38 2.82 12.20
CA GLY A 44 -1.95 3.02 13.51
C GLY A 44 -2.78 1.82 13.92
N MET A 45 -2.48 1.27 15.08
CA MET A 45 -3.07 0.03 15.57
C MET A 45 -3.42 0.17 17.04
N ARG A 46 -4.03 -0.87 17.59
CA ARG A 46 -4.18 -1.04 19.04
C ARG A 46 -3.49 -2.32 19.47
N SER A 47 -2.73 -2.23 20.54
CA SER A 47 -2.21 -3.40 21.25
C SER A 47 -3.37 -4.22 21.85
N SER A 48 -3.05 -5.44 22.28
CA SER A 48 -4.01 -6.34 22.93
C SER A 48 -4.60 -5.79 24.23
N ASP A 49 -3.93 -4.83 24.89
CA ASP A 49 -4.44 -4.09 26.06
C ASP A 49 -5.16 -2.77 25.68
N GLY A 50 -5.35 -2.53 24.38
CA GLY A 50 -6.15 -1.44 23.83
C GLY A 50 -5.45 -0.09 23.72
N GLN A 51 -4.14 0.00 23.99
CA GLN A 51 -3.37 1.23 23.84
C GLN A 51 -3.07 1.51 22.36
N PRO A 52 -3.01 2.78 21.93
CA PRO A 52 -2.54 3.12 20.60
C PRO A 52 -1.11 2.64 20.38
N THR A 53 -0.88 1.98 19.26
CA THR A 53 0.44 1.52 18.81
C THR A 53 0.68 1.99 17.39
N ILE A 54 1.93 2.33 17.09
CA ILE A 54 2.37 2.64 15.74
C ILE A 54 3.23 1.48 15.28
N VAL A 55 2.91 0.92 14.11
CA VAL A 55 3.72 -0.13 13.49
C VAL A 55 4.23 0.39 12.17
N GLY A 56 5.54 0.53 12.04
CA GLY A 56 6.19 0.88 10.78
C GLY A 56 7.04 -0.27 10.25
N VAL A 57 7.09 -0.42 8.94
CA VAL A 57 8.00 -1.35 8.24
C VAL A 57 8.99 -0.52 7.45
N TYR A 58 10.27 -0.78 7.65
CA TYR A 58 11.36 0.04 7.13
C TYR A 58 12.39 -0.81 6.40
N ASN A 59 12.76 -0.33 5.22
CA ASN A 59 13.72 -0.98 4.36
C ASN A 59 15.14 -0.56 4.75
N GLN A 60 15.97 -1.55 5.10
CA GLN A 60 17.39 -1.32 5.40
C GLN A 60 18.29 -1.58 4.19
N GLY A 61 17.74 -2.19 3.15
CA GLY A 61 18.39 -2.49 1.90
C GLY A 61 19.06 -3.86 1.90
N GLN A 62 20.04 -4.00 1.02
CA GLN A 62 20.80 -5.23 0.86
C GLN A 62 21.73 -5.45 2.06
N GLY A 63 21.73 -6.69 2.59
CA GLY A 63 22.59 -7.12 3.68
C GLY A 63 24.05 -7.31 3.27
N GLU A 64 24.82 -8.06 4.06
CA GLU A 64 26.22 -8.35 3.73
C GLU A 64 26.33 -9.36 2.57
N ASP A 65 25.40 -10.32 2.49
CA ASP A 65 25.25 -11.20 1.34
C ASP A 65 24.43 -10.50 0.25
N GLN A 66 24.83 -10.65 -1.01
CA GLN A 66 24.11 -10.09 -2.14
C GLN A 66 22.69 -10.65 -2.30
N PHE A 67 22.39 -11.79 -1.68
CA PHE A 67 21.07 -12.41 -1.66
C PHE A 67 20.25 -12.07 -0.41
N GLU A 68 20.84 -11.38 0.56
CA GLU A 68 20.20 -10.96 1.80
C GLU A 68 19.56 -9.58 1.61
N TYR A 69 18.32 -9.45 2.07
CA TYR A 69 17.60 -8.18 2.06
C TYR A 69 16.94 -8.01 3.43
N VAL A 70 17.30 -6.91 4.09
CA VAL A 70 16.95 -6.68 5.49
C VAL A 70 15.90 -5.58 5.56
N ASN A 71 14.83 -5.88 6.25
CA ASN A 71 13.82 -4.94 6.68
C ASN A 71 13.79 -4.89 8.21
N GLU A 72 13.07 -3.91 8.74
CA GLU A 72 12.87 -3.76 10.18
C GLU A 72 11.40 -3.42 10.43
N THR A 73 10.82 -4.07 11.42
CA THR A 73 9.57 -3.62 12.02
C THR A 73 9.87 -2.79 13.25
N VAL A 74 9.21 -1.64 13.36
CA VAL A 74 9.27 -0.78 14.54
C VAL A 74 7.88 -0.68 15.13
N VAL A 75 7.73 -1.18 16.36
CA VAL A 75 6.48 -1.13 17.12
C VAL A 75 6.63 -0.14 18.24
N SER A 76 5.97 1.01 18.09
CA SER A 76 6.03 2.12 19.04
C SER A 76 4.76 2.20 19.88
N THR A 77 4.94 2.32 21.18
CA THR A 77 3.92 2.66 22.18
C THR A 77 4.19 4.08 22.70
N ALA A 78 3.34 4.59 23.61
CA ALA A 78 3.54 5.92 24.19
C ALA A 78 4.90 6.08 24.91
N ASP A 79 5.50 4.98 25.41
CA ASP A 79 6.67 5.01 26.29
C ASP A 79 7.94 4.40 25.66
N SER A 80 7.81 3.58 24.64
CA SER A 80 8.92 2.85 24.02
C SER A 80 8.71 2.57 22.54
N ALA A 81 9.80 2.30 21.83
CA ALA A 81 9.81 1.71 20.51
C ALA A 81 10.65 0.43 20.55
N ASP A 82 10.06 -0.67 20.09
CA ASP A 82 10.72 -1.95 19.94
C ASP A 82 11.02 -2.19 18.46
N HIS A 83 12.22 -2.69 18.19
CA HIS A 83 12.77 -2.87 16.85
C HIS A 83 13.03 -4.35 16.63
N SER A 84 12.52 -4.90 15.52
CA SER A 84 12.79 -6.28 15.13
C SER A 84 13.25 -6.33 13.69
N GLU A 85 14.40 -6.95 13.47
CA GLU A 85 14.91 -7.24 12.13
C GLU A 85 14.05 -8.33 11.51
N ILE A 86 13.69 -8.14 10.24
CA ILE A 86 12.95 -9.11 9.45
C ILE A 86 13.62 -9.30 8.10
N GLU A 87 13.62 -10.53 7.60
CA GLU A 87 14.22 -10.85 6.31
C GLU A 87 13.17 -10.83 5.19
N GLY A 88 13.56 -10.33 4.02
CA GLY A 88 12.71 -10.25 2.83
C GLY A 88 12.78 -8.89 2.15
N ALA A 89 12.58 -8.85 0.83
CA ALA A 89 12.34 -7.60 0.12
C ALA A 89 10.83 -7.36 -0.02
N TYR A 90 10.22 -6.85 1.04
CA TYR A 90 8.79 -6.50 1.08
C TYR A 90 8.52 -5.25 0.25
N PHE A 91 7.60 -5.37 -0.70
CA PHE A 91 7.16 -4.27 -1.58
C PHE A 91 5.67 -3.97 -1.41
N LEU A 92 5.00 -4.73 -0.54
CA LEU A 92 3.60 -4.64 -0.21
C LEU A 92 3.46 -5.00 1.26
N VAL A 93 2.83 -4.13 2.03
CA VAL A 93 2.47 -4.37 3.42
C VAL A 93 1.01 -4.02 3.64
N GLY A 94 0.38 -4.68 4.60
CA GLY A 94 -1.03 -4.44 4.92
C GLY A 94 -1.34 -4.82 6.36
N ARG A 95 -2.34 -4.13 6.92
CA ARG A 95 -2.87 -4.44 8.25
C ARG A 95 -4.02 -5.43 8.16
N CYS A 96 -3.88 -6.58 8.81
CA CYS A 96 -4.95 -7.56 9.02
C CYS A 96 -5.25 -7.63 10.51
N ASP A 97 -6.38 -7.06 10.92
CA ASP A 97 -6.77 -6.90 12.33
C ASP A 97 -5.67 -6.26 13.19
N ASP A 98 -5.09 -7.02 14.12
CA ASP A 98 -4.09 -6.58 15.10
C ASP A 98 -2.64 -6.93 14.69
N ARG A 99 -2.44 -7.38 13.44
CA ARG A 99 -1.12 -7.73 12.90
C ARG A 99 -0.86 -7.07 11.56
N VAL A 100 0.43 -6.93 11.24
CA VAL A 100 0.89 -6.47 9.93
C VAL A 100 1.46 -7.67 9.18
N ALA A 101 1.07 -7.80 7.93
CA ALA A 101 1.56 -8.80 7.01
C ALA A 101 2.26 -8.12 5.83
N GLY A 102 3.15 -8.87 5.20
CA GLY A 102 3.91 -8.42 4.04
C GLY A 102 3.93 -9.44 2.93
N VAL A 103 3.94 -8.95 1.70
CA VAL A 103 4.32 -9.73 0.52
C VAL A 103 5.64 -9.18 0.00
N GLY A 104 6.61 -10.07 -0.16
CA GLY A 104 7.95 -9.69 -0.56
C GLY A 104 8.63 -10.75 -1.40
N GLN A 105 9.80 -10.42 -1.94
CA GLN A 105 10.68 -11.44 -2.50
C GLN A 105 11.38 -12.16 -1.37
N THR A 106 11.52 -13.48 -1.50
CA THR A 106 12.39 -14.25 -0.60
C THR A 106 13.82 -13.75 -0.72
N SER A 107 14.50 -13.62 0.41
CA SER A 107 15.94 -13.32 0.49
C SER A 107 16.65 -14.35 1.36
N GLY A 108 17.96 -14.17 1.57
CA GLY A 108 18.79 -14.82 2.60
C GLY A 108 18.52 -16.31 2.81
N GLU A 109 18.09 -16.67 4.02
CA GLU A 109 17.82 -18.05 4.41
C GLU A 109 16.60 -18.66 3.70
N TYR A 110 15.67 -17.85 3.18
CA TYR A 110 14.52 -18.35 2.42
C TYR A 110 14.85 -18.66 0.96
N LEU A 111 16.01 -18.23 0.46
CA LEU A 111 16.54 -18.59 -0.86
C LEU A 111 17.25 -19.95 -0.86
N GLN A 112 16.51 -21.01 -0.53
CA GLN A 112 17.00 -22.39 -0.51
C GLN A 112 16.35 -23.28 -1.58
N GLY A 113 17.12 -24.24 -2.09
CA GLY A 113 16.61 -25.30 -2.96
C GLY A 113 15.99 -24.77 -4.25
N GLU A 114 14.73 -25.12 -4.49
CA GLU A 114 13.97 -24.73 -5.70
C GLU A 114 13.58 -23.25 -5.73
N TYR A 115 13.69 -22.54 -4.62
CA TYR A 115 13.39 -21.11 -4.52
C TYR A 115 14.55 -20.20 -4.91
N ARG A 116 15.75 -20.78 -5.02
CA ARG A 116 16.95 -20.09 -5.49
C ARG A 116 16.94 -20.09 -7.02
N SER A 117 16.47 -18.99 -7.61
CA SER A 117 16.60 -18.76 -9.05
C SER A 117 17.78 -17.83 -9.34
N ASP A 118 18.59 -18.20 -10.34
CA ASP A 118 19.57 -17.28 -10.94
C ASP A 118 18.88 -16.28 -11.89
N ASP A 119 17.59 -16.51 -12.20
CA ASP A 119 16.76 -15.63 -13.00
C ASP A 119 15.93 -14.71 -12.11
N TRP A 120 16.31 -13.43 -12.11
CA TRP A 120 15.61 -12.34 -11.42
C TRP A 120 14.14 -12.17 -11.87
N PHE A 121 13.72 -12.80 -12.98
CA PHE A 121 12.35 -12.81 -13.49
C PHE A 121 11.51 -14.00 -12.99
N GLU A 122 12.13 -15.10 -12.54
CA GLU A 122 11.44 -16.20 -11.85
C GLU A 122 11.38 -15.92 -10.35
N ARG A 123 10.70 -14.82 -9.99
CA ARG A 123 10.69 -14.31 -8.61
C ARG A 123 9.92 -15.26 -7.71
N THR A 124 10.60 -15.72 -6.67
CA THR A 124 9.96 -16.38 -5.54
C THR A 124 9.44 -15.29 -4.60
N HIS A 125 8.14 -15.32 -4.36
CA HIS A 125 7.47 -14.42 -3.44
C HIS A 125 7.12 -15.15 -2.16
N MET A 126 7.14 -14.44 -1.05
CA MET A 126 6.67 -14.95 0.23
C MET A 126 5.61 -14.05 0.84
N LEU A 127 4.71 -14.70 1.55
CA LEU A 127 3.72 -14.08 2.43
C LEU A 127 4.17 -14.37 3.86
N ALA A 128 4.28 -13.33 4.67
CA ALA A 128 4.67 -13.46 6.06
C ALA A 128 3.88 -12.52 6.97
N TRP A 129 3.69 -12.95 8.22
CA TRP A 129 3.36 -12.02 9.30
C TRP A 129 4.62 -11.30 9.74
N LEU A 130 4.60 -9.97 9.74
CA LEU A 130 5.73 -9.13 10.13
C LEU A 130 5.68 -8.74 11.61
N THR A 131 4.49 -8.83 12.23
CA THR A 131 4.30 -8.56 13.65
C THR A 131 3.43 -9.61 14.34
N GLY A 132 3.39 -9.56 15.67
CA GLY A 132 2.62 -10.50 16.49
C GLY A 132 3.21 -11.91 16.50
N THR A 133 4.53 -12.03 16.34
CA THR A 133 5.29 -13.28 16.41
C THR A 133 5.98 -13.43 17.77
N ASP A 134 6.30 -14.67 18.15
CA ASP A 134 6.80 -14.98 19.50
C ASP A 134 8.24 -14.48 19.75
N ASP A 135 9.05 -14.36 18.70
CA ASP A 135 10.47 -14.00 18.74
C ASP A 135 10.81 -12.67 18.06
N GLY A 136 9.80 -11.97 17.53
CA GLY A 136 9.95 -10.70 16.81
C GLY A 136 10.40 -10.85 15.36
N GLN A 137 10.75 -12.05 14.90
CA GLN A 137 11.07 -12.32 13.50
C GLN A 137 9.78 -12.50 12.69
N GLU A 138 9.87 -12.40 11.36
CA GLU A 138 8.74 -12.71 10.49
C GLU A 138 8.32 -14.19 10.60
N ASP A 139 7.02 -14.45 10.53
CA ASP A 139 6.47 -15.80 10.44
C ASP A 139 6.02 -16.05 9.00
N VAL A 140 6.85 -16.75 8.23
CA VAL A 140 6.60 -17.06 6.81
C VAL A 140 5.45 -18.06 6.69
N VAL A 141 4.32 -17.58 6.20
CA VAL A 141 3.10 -18.38 5.97
C VAL A 141 3.26 -19.25 4.73
N SER A 142 3.74 -18.67 3.63
CA SER A 142 3.91 -19.42 2.38
C SER A 142 4.89 -18.78 1.42
N VAL A 143 5.44 -19.62 0.56
CA VAL A 143 6.37 -19.23 -0.51
C VAL A 143 5.81 -19.75 -1.84
N LYS A 144 5.79 -18.90 -2.87
CA LYS A 144 5.24 -19.20 -4.20
C LYS A 144 6.19 -18.71 -5.29
N VAL A 145 6.49 -19.59 -6.24
CA VAL A 145 7.20 -19.23 -7.47
C VAL A 145 6.21 -18.72 -8.50
N GLY A 146 6.55 -17.62 -9.17
CA GLY A 146 5.80 -17.15 -10.34
C GLY A 146 6.08 -15.69 -10.66
N PRO A 147 5.99 -15.29 -11.94
CA PRO A 147 6.22 -13.92 -12.35
C PRO A 147 5.08 -13.05 -11.83
N VAL A 148 5.35 -12.33 -10.75
CA VAL A 148 4.52 -11.22 -10.27
C VAL A 148 5.36 -9.96 -10.42
N SER A 149 4.81 -8.99 -11.14
CA SER A 149 5.41 -7.68 -11.36
C SER A 149 4.36 -6.58 -11.25
N GLY A 150 4.80 -5.32 -11.24
CA GLY A 150 3.87 -4.18 -11.23
C GLY A 150 2.93 -4.19 -10.02
N ILE A 151 3.43 -4.60 -8.85
CA ILE A 151 2.65 -4.64 -7.62
C ILE A 151 2.40 -3.19 -7.20
N ALA A 152 1.12 -2.85 -7.05
CA ALA A 152 0.70 -1.49 -6.82
C ALA A 152 -0.09 -1.41 -5.51
N ALA A 153 0.55 -1.18 -4.36
CA ALA A 153 -0.10 -0.70 -3.14
C ALA A 153 0.95 -0.51 -2.03
N ASP A 154 0.87 0.61 -1.32
CA ASP A 154 1.66 0.85 -0.10
C ASP A 154 0.92 0.36 1.17
N ASP A 155 -0.43 0.33 1.14
CA ASP A 155 -1.31 -0.18 2.21
C ASP A 155 -2.33 -1.17 1.61
N ALA A 156 -1.95 -2.44 1.57
CA ALA A 156 -2.78 -3.49 0.99
C ALA A 156 -4.04 -3.74 1.84
N PRO A 157 -5.25 -3.66 1.25
CA PRO A 157 -6.46 -3.98 1.98
C PRO A 157 -6.51 -5.46 2.36
N CYS A 158 -6.97 -5.72 3.59
CA CYS A 158 -7.11 -7.05 4.15
C CYS A 158 -8.55 -7.34 4.57
N VAL A 159 -9.10 -8.46 4.13
CA VAL A 159 -10.42 -8.96 4.55
C VAL A 159 -10.32 -10.46 4.80
N ASP A 160 -10.84 -10.92 5.94
CA ASP A 160 -10.83 -12.34 6.34
C ASP A 160 -9.42 -12.96 6.18
N ASN A 161 -8.41 -12.31 6.77
CA ASN A 161 -7.00 -12.71 6.69
C ASN A 161 -6.46 -12.88 5.26
N THR A 162 -7.05 -12.21 4.29
CA THR A 162 -6.63 -12.27 2.90
C THR A 162 -6.18 -10.90 2.46
N LEU A 163 -4.90 -10.77 2.08
CA LEU A 163 -4.38 -9.56 1.46
C LEU A 163 -4.81 -9.53 0.00
N PHE A 164 -5.30 -8.37 -0.43
CA PHE A 164 -5.71 -8.12 -1.81
C PHE A 164 -4.81 -7.07 -2.44
N TYR A 165 -4.28 -7.35 -3.63
CA TYR A 165 -3.46 -6.39 -4.36
C TYR A 165 -3.52 -6.61 -5.88
N LEU A 166 -3.35 -5.52 -6.63
CA LEU A 166 -3.21 -5.52 -8.07
C LEU A 166 -1.76 -5.77 -8.44
N ALA A 167 -1.56 -6.73 -9.34
CA ALA A 167 -0.26 -6.99 -9.92
C ALA A 167 -0.39 -7.68 -11.28
N GLU A 168 0.61 -7.49 -12.11
CA GLU A 168 0.75 -8.22 -13.36
C GLU A 168 1.11 -9.69 -13.07
N PHE A 169 0.54 -10.58 -13.87
CA PHE A 169 0.92 -11.99 -13.92
C PHE A 169 1.12 -12.41 -15.38
N THR A 170 1.95 -13.44 -15.60
CA THR A 170 2.12 -14.01 -16.95
C THR A 170 1.13 -15.15 -17.15
N ASP A 171 0.20 -14.98 -18.10
CA ASP A 171 -0.74 -16.03 -18.45
C ASP A 171 -0.07 -17.19 -19.23
N ALA A 172 -0.76 -18.31 -19.41
CA ALA A 172 -0.28 -19.44 -20.22
C ALA A 172 -0.06 -19.08 -21.71
N GLY A 173 -0.59 -17.93 -22.16
CA GLY A 173 -0.39 -17.36 -23.49
C GLY A 173 0.89 -16.52 -23.61
N GLY A 174 1.59 -16.25 -22.51
CA GLY A 174 2.88 -15.58 -22.44
C GLY A 174 2.84 -14.05 -22.42
N GLY A 175 1.66 -13.44 -22.25
CA GLY A 175 1.53 -11.98 -22.11
C GLY A 175 1.33 -11.57 -20.65
N PRO A 176 1.85 -10.39 -20.22
CA PRO A 176 1.48 -9.84 -18.93
C PRO A 176 0.01 -9.43 -18.97
N ASP A 177 -0.73 -9.82 -17.95
CA ASP A 177 -2.13 -9.49 -17.74
C ASP A 177 -2.29 -8.98 -16.30
N LEU A 178 -3.21 -8.05 -16.07
CA LEU A 178 -3.46 -7.52 -14.74
C LEU A 178 -4.39 -8.47 -13.98
N ALA A 179 -4.06 -8.80 -12.74
CA ALA A 179 -4.92 -9.55 -11.86
C ALA A 179 -5.10 -8.86 -10.51
N LEU A 180 -6.25 -9.13 -9.90
CA LEU A 180 -6.41 -9.04 -8.46
C LEU A 180 -5.84 -10.32 -7.84
N HIS A 181 -4.77 -10.17 -7.08
CA HIS A 181 -4.19 -11.23 -6.28
C HIS A 181 -4.86 -11.24 -4.91
N ALA A 182 -5.22 -12.43 -4.46
CA ALA A 182 -5.73 -12.69 -3.11
C ALA A 182 -4.80 -13.70 -2.45
N TRP A 183 -4.15 -13.34 -1.35
CA TRP A 183 -3.22 -14.23 -0.65
C TRP A 183 -3.60 -14.37 0.81
N ASN A 184 -4.06 -15.59 1.18
CA ASN A 184 -4.59 -15.88 2.49
C ASN A 184 -3.49 -16.22 3.51
N LEU A 185 -3.53 -15.55 4.67
CA LEU A 185 -2.55 -15.63 5.74
C LEU A 185 -2.75 -16.83 6.68
N ASP A 186 -3.89 -17.53 6.62
CA ASP A 186 -4.12 -18.74 7.40
C ASP A 186 -3.71 -20.00 6.63
N SER A 187 -4.01 -20.05 5.33
CA SER A 187 -3.78 -21.23 4.48
C SER A 187 -2.53 -21.13 3.61
N GLY A 188 -2.02 -19.91 3.37
CA GLY A 188 -0.97 -19.67 2.38
C GLY A 188 -1.42 -19.87 0.93
N GLU A 189 -2.73 -19.98 0.68
CA GLU A 189 -3.28 -20.09 -0.66
C GLU A 189 -3.25 -18.73 -1.37
N ARG A 190 -2.69 -18.72 -2.59
CA ARG A 190 -2.69 -17.55 -3.47
C ARG A 190 -3.61 -17.82 -4.64
N GLN A 191 -4.54 -16.91 -4.87
CA GLN A 191 -5.44 -16.91 -6.01
C GLN A 191 -5.16 -15.67 -6.87
N GLU A 192 -5.14 -15.89 -8.18
CA GLU A 192 -4.97 -14.86 -9.20
C GLU A 192 -6.31 -14.73 -9.94
N LEU A 193 -6.95 -13.57 -9.83
CA LEU A 193 -8.22 -13.25 -10.48
C LEU A 193 -7.95 -12.26 -11.62
N PRO A 194 -7.90 -12.71 -12.88
CA PRO A 194 -7.66 -11.82 -14.00
C PRO A 194 -8.71 -10.70 -14.04
N ILE A 195 -8.26 -9.47 -14.23
CA ILE A 195 -9.15 -8.33 -14.34
C ILE A 195 -9.83 -8.35 -15.72
N ARG A 196 -11.17 -8.36 -15.71
CA ARG A 196 -12.00 -8.49 -16.90
C ARG A 196 -13.18 -7.54 -16.84
N ASP A 197 -13.58 -6.96 -17.96
CA ASP A 197 -14.85 -6.23 -18.04
C ASP A 197 -16.07 -7.18 -17.92
N GLU A 198 -17.27 -6.62 -17.86
CA GLU A 198 -18.52 -7.39 -17.79
C GLU A 198 -18.75 -8.34 -18.97
N SER A 199 -18.07 -8.12 -20.10
CA SER A 199 -18.13 -8.98 -21.28
C SER A 199 -17.08 -10.10 -21.26
N GLY A 200 -16.21 -10.11 -20.25
CA GLY A 200 -15.12 -11.07 -20.09
C GLY A 200 -13.86 -10.71 -20.86
N LEU A 201 -13.73 -9.47 -21.36
CA LEU A 201 -12.53 -9.01 -22.04
C LEU A 201 -11.52 -8.43 -21.05
N ALA A 202 -10.23 -8.60 -21.34
CA ALA A 202 -9.17 -7.95 -20.58
C ALA A 202 -9.30 -6.42 -20.65
N LEU A 203 -9.07 -5.74 -19.52
CA LEU A 203 -8.87 -4.29 -19.54
C LEU A 203 -7.51 -4.02 -20.18
N ASN A 204 -7.51 -3.67 -21.47
CA ASN A 204 -6.28 -3.35 -22.20
C ASN A 204 -6.04 -1.84 -22.16
N ASP A 205 -5.46 -1.37 -21.06
CA ASP A 205 -4.96 0.00 -20.94
C ASP A 205 -3.60 0.02 -20.24
N GLN A 206 -2.57 -0.42 -20.99
CA GLN A 206 -1.21 -0.59 -20.49
C GLN A 206 -0.56 0.71 -20.00
N GLU A 207 -1.12 1.87 -20.35
CA GLU A 207 -0.60 3.17 -19.91
C GLU A 207 -1.19 3.59 -18.57
N ALA A 208 -2.46 3.28 -18.29
CA ALA A 208 -3.14 3.74 -17.08
C ALA A 208 -3.07 2.75 -15.90
N LEU A 209 -3.11 1.45 -16.19
CA LEU A 209 -3.20 0.40 -15.16
C LEU A 209 -1.98 0.30 -14.23
N PRO A 210 -0.72 0.48 -14.69
CA PRO A 210 0.45 0.42 -13.80
C PRO A 210 0.48 1.49 -12.72
N TYR A 211 -0.34 2.53 -12.83
CA TYR A 211 -0.45 3.62 -11.88
C TYR A 211 -1.68 3.49 -10.97
N SER A 212 -2.27 2.30 -10.85
CA SER A 212 -3.43 2.09 -9.98
C SER A 212 -3.16 2.52 -8.53
N GLN A 213 -4.10 3.26 -7.95
CA GLN A 213 -4.04 3.76 -6.58
C GLN A 213 -5.23 3.23 -5.77
N TYR A 214 -4.93 2.69 -4.59
CA TYR A 214 -5.89 2.23 -3.59
C TYR A 214 -5.14 1.95 -2.27
N GLY A 215 -5.86 2.00 -1.14
CA GLY A 215 -5.37 1.68 0.20
C GLY A 215 -6.31 0.75 0.98
N SER A 216 -6.12 0.60 2.29
CA SER A 216 -6.90 -0.33 3.13
C SER A 216 -8.42 -0.11 3.10
N SER A 217 -8.86 1.15 2.97
CA SER A 217 -10.27 1.54 2.94
C SER A 217 -10.97 1.31 1.58
N SER A 218 -10.27 0.70 0.63
CA SER A 218 -10.74 0.58 -0.75
C SER A 218 -11.68 -0.61 -0.97
N ILE A 219 -11.72 -1.57 -0.05
CA ILE A 219 -12.69 -2.67 -0.12
C ILE A 219 -14.07 -2.22 0.37
N ARG A 220 -15.09 -2.43 -0.46
CA ARG A 220 -16.48 -2.13 -0.12
C ARG A 220 -17.43 -3.12 -0.78
N ASN A 221 -18.35 -3.67 0.00
CA ASN A 221 -19.40 -4.58 -0.47
C ASN A 221 -18.87 -5.78 -1.30
N GLY A 222 -17.75 -6.37 -0.90
CA GLY A 222 -17.15 -7.53 -1.59
C GLY A 222 -16.40 -7.19 -2.88
N ASN A 223 -16.01 -5.92 -3.06
CA ASN A 223 -15.23 -5.47 -4.21
C ASN A 223 -14.06 -4.59 -3.76
N LEU A 224 -12.95 -4.67 -4.49
CA LEU A 224 -11.88 -3.68 -4.45
C LEU A 224 -12.27 -2.50 -5.36
N GLU A 225 -12.32 -1.30 -4.82
CA GLU A 225 -12.37 -0.08 -5.62
C GLU A 225 -10.96 0.49 -5.80
N TRP A 226 -10.63 1.02 -6.97
CA TRP A 226 -9.30 1.55 -7.25
C TRP A 226 -9.37 2.60 -8.35
N MET A 227 -8.44 3.55 -8.33
CA MET A 227 -8.34 4.59 -9.36
C MET A 227 -7.14 4.33 -10.26
N ASP A 228 -7.30 4.48 -11.57
CA ASP A 228 -6.19 4.29 -12.52
C ASP A 228 -5.44 5.58 -12.88
N GLY A 229 -4.43 5.42 -13.73
CA GLY A 229 -3.59 6.45 -14.36
C GLY A 229 -4.30 7.64 -15.00
N VAL A 230 -5.60 7.60 -15.25
CA VAL A 230 -6.32 8.69 -15.93
C VAL A 230 -7.59 9.11 -15.17
N GLY A 231 -7.64 8.79 -13.87
CA GLY A 231 -8.71 9.18 -12.96
C GLY A 231 -9.99 8.36 -13.10
N ARG A 232 -9.99 7.23 -13.83
CA ARG A 232 -11.15 6.33 -13.85
C ARG A 232 -11.16 5.53 -12.57
N VAL A 233 -12.30 5.53 -11.90
CA VAL A 233 -12.52 4.73 -10.69
C VAL A 233 -13.23 3.46 -11.08
N TRP A 234 -12.60 2.34 -10.75
CA TRP A 234 -13.03 1.00 -11.05
C TRP A 234 -13.49 0.29 -9.78
N GLN A 235 -14.35 -0.69 -9.95
CA GLN A 235 -14.72 -1.66 -8.93
C GLN A 235 -14.45 -3.05 -9.48
N THR A 236 -13.71 -3.88 -8.74
CA THR A 236 -13.36 -5.25 -9.09
C THR A 236 -13.86 -6.22 -8.04
N SER A 237 -14.63 -7.22 -8.46
CA SER A 237 -15.16 -8.27 -7.59
C SER A 237 -14.02 -9.09 -6.96
N LEU A 238 -14.02 -9.19 -5.63
CA LEU A 238 -13.05 -10.01 -4.89
C LEU A 238 -13.23 -11.52 -5.16
N GLU A 239 -14.38 -11.94 -5.66
CA GLU A 239 -14.68 -13.35 -5.96
C GLU A 239 -14.33 -13.73 -7.40
N SER A 240 -14.53 -12.82 -8.35
CA SER A 240 -14.53 -13.17 -9.79
C SER A 240 -13.52 -12.41 -10.64
N GLY A 241 -12.96 -11.29 -10.16
CA GLY A 241 -12.13 -10.40 -10.98
C GLY A 241 -12.91 -9.61 -12.03
N VAL A 242 -14.25 -9.71 -12.07
CA VAL A 242 -15.09 -8.86 -12.93
C VAL A 242 -14.99 -7.41 -12.45
N THR A 243 -14.72 -6.51 -13.40
CA THR A 243 -14.40 -5.12 -13.17
C THR A 243 -15.33 -4.20 -13.95
N THR A 244 -15.87 -3.19 -13.26
CA THR A 244 -16.78 -2.18 -13.82
C THR A 244 -16.27 -0.79 -13.50
N MET A 245 -16.35 0.12 -14.47
CA MET A 245 -16.09 1.54 -14.20
C MET A 245 -17.28 2.13 -13.44
N LEU A 246 -16.99 2.81 -12.32
CA LEU A 246 -17.98 3.49 -11.50
C LEU A 246 -18.20 4.92 -12.03
N PHE A 247 -17.12 5.69 -12.13
CA PHE A 247 -17.10 7.06 -12.61
C PHE A 247 -15.67 7.46 -13.00
N GLN A 248 -15.49 8.68 -13.50
CA GLN A 248 -14.19 9.27 -13.78
C GLN A 248 -14.06 10.63 -13.10
N VAL A 249 -12.95 10.84 -12.43
CA VAL A 249 -12.52 12.13 -11.90
C VAL A 249 -11.84 12.89 -13.05
N GLU A 250 -12.28 14.11 -13.33
CA GLU A 250 -11.64 14.96 -14.34
C GLU A 250 -10.26 15.38 -13.84
N MET A 251 -9.21 14.98 -14.54
CA MET A 251 -7.83 15.34 -14.20
C MET A 251 -6.90 15.03 -15.37
N GLU A 252 -5.74 15.67 -15.38
CA GLU A 252 -4.61 15.22 -16.19
C GLU A 252 -4.17 13.81 -15.76
N PRO A 253 -3.55 13.01 -16.65
CA PRO A 253 -3.01 11.70 -16.29
C PRO A 253 -2.14 11.75 -15.02
N LEU A 254 -2.22 10.68 -14.21
CA LEU A 254 -1.51 10.54 -12.95
C LEU A 254 -0.06 10.96 -13.12
N THR A 255 0.31 11.97 -12.36
CA THR A 255 1.70 12.37 -12.18
C THR A 255 2.17 11.83 -10.85
N ARG A 256 3.48 11.87 -10.61
CA ARG A 256 4.07 11.60 -9.28
C ARG A 256 3.58 12.53 -8.15
N TRP A 257 2.67 13.47 -8.44
CA TRP A 257 2.08 14.39 -7.47
C TRP A 257 0.65 14.02 -7.12
N THR A 258 0.07 13.05 -7.83
CA THR A 258 -1.30 12.63 -7.55
C THR A 258 -1.31 11.60 -6.43
N LEU A 259 -2.12 11.89 -5.42
CA LEU A 259 -2.40 11.02 -4.29
C LEU A 259 -3.90 10.76 -4.22
N VAL A 260 -4.25 9.56 -3.81
CA VAL A 260 -5.62 9.05 -3.80
C VAL A 260 -5.82 8.32 -2.49
N GLU A 261 -6.85 8.70 -1.74
CA GLU A 261 -7.21 8.00 -0.51
C GLU A 261 -8.72 7.77 -0.46
N PHE A 262 -9.10 6.52 -0.25
CA PHE A 262 -10.49 6.13 -0.14
C PHE A 262 -10.95 6.26 1.31
N SER A 263 -12.15 6.77 1.53
CA SER A 263 -12.86 6.67 2.81
C SER A 263 -14.15 5.87 2.62
N GLU A 264 -14.94 5.70 3.68
CA GLU A 264 -16.23 5.00 3.61
C GLU A 264 -17.18 5.66 2.59
N SER A 265 -17.25 7.00 2.61
CA SER A 265 -18.18 7.81 1.82
C SER A 265 -17.54 8.53 0.64
N ASN A 266 -16.24 8.83 0.72
CA ASN A 266 -15.58 9.75 -0.19
C ASN A 266 -14.32 9.14 -0.81
N LEU A 267 -13.87 9.80 -1.87
CA LEU A 267 -12.57 9.64 -2.46
C LEU A 267 -11.87 10.99 -2.40
N LEU A 268 -10.70 11.06 -1.77
CA LEU A 268 -9.87 12.26 -1.77
C LEU A 268 -8.80 12.13 -2.84
N VAL A 269 -8.61 13.18 -3.62
CA VAL A 269 -7.62 13.22 -4.69
C VAL A 269 -6.84 14.51 -4.59
N VAL A 270 -5.51 14.40 -4.45
CA VAL A 270 -4.61 15.53 -4.71
C VAL A 270 -4.30 15.50 -6.20
N ARG A 271 -4.65 16.55 -6.95
CA ARG A 271 -4.41 16.62 -8.40
C ARG A 271 -3.86 17.99 -8.77
N ASN A 272 -3.28 18.08 -9.98
CA ASN A 272 -3.13 19.39 -10.59
C ASN A 272 -4.50 19.93 -11.00
N ASP A 273 -4.67 21.24 -10.98
CA ASP A 273 -5.81 21.88 -11.61
C ASP A 273 -5.80 21.64 -13.13
N ASN A 274 -6.91 21.97 -13.80
CA ASN A 274 -7.09 21.70 -15.23
C ASN A 274 -6.08 22.45 -16.12
N ASP A 275 -5.46 23.52 -15.62
CA ASP A 275 -4.43 24.29 -16.34
C ASP A 275 -3.00 23.81 -16.00
N GLY A 276 -2.84 22.91 -15.02
CA GLY A 276 -1.55 22.37 -14.58
C GLY A 276 -0.69 23.38 -13.80
N GLU A 277 -1.28 24.47 -13.36
CA GLU A 277 -0.59 25.60 -12.71
C GLU A 277 -0.69 25.53 -11.18
N LYS A 278 -1.60 24.73 -10.63
CA LYS A 278 -1.86 24.62 -9.19
C LYS A 278 -2.10 23.19 -8.76
N LEU A 279 -1.97 22.95 -7.45
CA LEU A 279 -2.41 21.70 -6.82
C LEU A 279 -3.72 21.93 -6.06
N GLU A 280 -4.64 20.99 -6.19
CA GLU A 280 -5.91 20.97 -5.48
C GLU A 280 -6.06 19.65 -4.72
N LEU A 281 -6.59 19.73 -3.50
CA LEU A 281 -7.20 18.59 -2.83
C LEU A 281 -8.70 18.64 -3.08
N ILE A 282 -9.21 17.64 -3.80
CA ILE A 282 -10.66 17.49 -4.01
C ILE A 282 -11.22 16.34 -3.20
N THR A 283 -12.48 16.49 -2.81
CA THR A 283 -13.28 15.42 -2.21
C THR A 283 -14.39 15.06 -3.18
N VAL A 284 -14.48 13.77 -3.52
CA VAL A 284 -15.46 13.22 -4.45
C VAL A 284 -16.38 12.27 -3.70
N ASP A 285 -17.69 12.39 -3.92
CA ASP A 285 -18.66 11.42 -3.41
C ASP A 285 -18.43 10.06 -4.07
N ARG A 286 -18.09 9.05 -3.26
CA ARG A 286 -17.68 7.71 -3.72
C ARG A 286 -18.82 6.92 -4.38
N ASN A 287 -20.07 7.36 -4.24
CA ASN A 287 -21.23 6.68 -4.82
C ASN A 287 -21.65 7.26 -6.17
N THR A 288 -21.39 8.55 -6.37
CA THR A 288 -21.89 9.30 -7.52
C THR A 288 -20.79 9.85 -8.42
N GLY A 289 -19.54 9.88 -7.95
CA GLY A 289 -18.42 10.52 -8.64
C GLY A 289 -18.49 12.04 -8.67
N LYS A 290 -19.41 12.64 -7.90
CA LYS A 290 -19.59 14.08 -7.87
C LYS A 290 -18.56 14.73 -6.95
N GLU A 291 -17.84 15.73 -7.46
CA GLU A 291 -17.02 16.61 -6.64
C GLU A 291 -17.88 17.36 -5.60
N LEU A 292 -17.50 17.23 -4.33
CA LEU A 292 -18.18 17.83 -3.18
C LEU A 292 -17.48 19.12 -2.75
N GLU A 293 -16.16 19.10 -2.72
CA GLU A 293 -15.30 20.19 -2.27
C GLU A 293 -13.99 20.18 -3.05
N SER A 294 -13.42 21.36 -3.26
CA SER A 294 -12.06 21.56 -3.78
C SER A 294 -11.36 22.61 -2.93
N ILE A 295 -10.15 22.28 -2.49
CA ILE A 295 -9.27 23.14 -1.70
C ILE A 295 -7.98 23.33 -2.49
N GLU A 296 -7.69 24.58 -2.84
CA GLU A 296 -6.41 24.95 -3.43
C GLU A 296 -5.29 24.77 -2.39
N ILE A 297 -4.25 24.04 -2.76
CA ILE A 297 -3.04 23.86 -1.96
C ILE A 297 -2.14 25.08 -2.21
N ASP A 298 -1.59 25.65 -1.13
CA ASP A 298 -0.81 26.89 -1.15
C ASP A 298 0.32 26.86 -2.20
N ASP A 299 0.45 27.96 -2.96
CA ASP A 299 1.47 28.14 -4.01
C ASP A 299 2.89 27.82 -3.52
N TRP A 300 3.21 28.08 -2.25
CA TRP A 300 4.52 27.73 -1.71
C TRP A 300 4.77 26.23 -1.74
N VAL A 301 3.77 25.41 -1.41
CA VAL A 301 3.87 23.94 -1.47
C VAL A 301 4.07 23.50 -2.92
N PHE A 302 3.28 24.05 -3.84
CA PHE A 302 3.41 23.80 -5.27
C PHE A 302 4.81 24.13 -5.79
N ASP A 303 5.35 25.30 -5.46
CA ASP A 303 6.69 25.74 -5.82
C ASP A 303 7.79 24.81 -5.27
N GLN A 304 7.64 24.33 -4.02
CA GLN A 304 8.59 23.36 -3.46
C GLN A 304 8.54 22.02 -4.19
N MET A 305 7.36 21.58 -4.64
CA MET A 305 7.19 20.35 -5.42
C MET A 305 7.74 20.48 -6.84
N ALA A 306 7.43 21.59 -7.52
CA ALA A 306 7.92 21.88 -8.86
C ALA A 306 9.45 21.98 -8.91
N SER A 307 10.07 22.44 -7.83
CA SER A 307 11.54 22.51 -7.67
C SER A 307 12.21 21.19 -7.22
N ASN A 308 11.46 20.09 -7.06
CA ASN A 308 11.93 18.81 -6.54
C ASN A 308 12.54 18.88 -5.13
N ILE A 309 12.10 19.85 -4.32
CA ILE A 309 12.56 19.99 -2.93
C ILE A 309 11.64 19.18 -2.01
N VAL A 310 10.35 19.16 -2.31
CA VAL A 310 9.31 18.44 -1.54
C VAL A 310 8.63 17.42 -2.44
N HIS A 311 8.34 16.25 -1.87
CA HIS A 311 7.53 15.21 -2.48
C HIS A 311 6.35 14.92 -1.55
N LEU A 312 5.15 14.82 -2.11
CA LEU A 312 3.98 14.31 -1.41
C LEU A 312 3.93 12.81 -1.66
N TYR A 313 3.95 12.01 -0.60
CA TYR A 313 3.90 10.55 -0.71
C TYR A 313 2.59 9.95 -0.20
N SER A 314 1.87 10.66 0.68
CA SER A 314 0.68 10.13 1.33
C SER A 314 -0.26 11.25 1.76
N ILE A 315 -1.56 10.94 1.76
CA ILE A 315 -2.61 11.71 2.41
C ILE A 315 -3.37 10.74 3.32
N ALA A 316 -3.89 11.22 4.44
CA ALA A 316 -4.68 10.39 5.35
C ALA A 316 -6.00 11.08 5.68
N VAL A 317 -7.06 10.29 5.84
CA VAL A 317 -8.44 10.77 6.01
C VAL A 317 -8.95 10.33 7.38
N PRO A 318 -9.54 11.24 8.19
CA PRO A 318 -10.13 10.85 9.46
C PRO A 318 -11.25 9.83 9.25
N PRO A 319 -11.37 8.81 10.13
CA PRO A 319 -12.46 7.85 10.04
C PRO A 319 -13.83 8.54 10.14
N GLY A 320 -14.80 8.07 9.34
CA GLY A 320 -16.19 8.56 9.37
C GLY A 320 -16.43 9.85 8.58
N VAL A 321 -15.49 10.28 7.74
CA VAL A 321 -15.68 11.33 6.72
C VAL A 321 -16.13 10.73 5.40
#